data_AF-A0AAE1VKU8-F1
#
_entry.id   AF-A0AAE1VKU8-F1
#
_cell.length_a   1.000
_cell.length_b   1.000
_cell.length_c   1.000
_cell.angle_alpha   90.00
_cell.angle_beta   90.00
_cell.angle_gamma   90.00
#
_symmetry.space_group_name_H-M   'P 1'
#
loop_
_entity.id
_entity.type
_entity.pdbx_description
1 polymer ?
#
loop_
_entity_poly.entity_id
_entity_poly.type
_entity_poly.pdbx_seq_one_letter_code
_entity_poly.pdbx_strand_id
1 'polypeptide(L)'
;MSSEPKRRKIDGEPPRRAFIPPPKKIAIDATSSDKPVVIAAQTNSINPKIQQARNFAVAQAHQDGCTGNFRIFDSPFGNFLVPVIPTRAELGG
;
A
#
# COMPACT_ATOMS: atom_id res chain seq x y z
N MET A 1 -50.24 -3.48 5.49
CA MET A 1 -49.32 -3.55 6.64
C MET A 1 -47.90 -3.50 6.09
N SER A 2 -47.26 -2.33 6.13
CA SER A 2 -45.91 -2.09 5.61
C SER A 2 -44.97 -1.82 6.79
N SER A 3 -43.79 -2.44 6.79
CA SER A 3 -42.77 -2.28 7.85
C SER A 3 -41.53 -1.62 7.26
N GLU A 4 -41.24 -0.38 7.65
CA GLU A 4 -39.97 0.31 7.35
C GLU A 4 -38.80 -0.28 8.16
N PRO A 5 -37.57 -0.35 7.59
CA PRO A 5 -36.39 -0.74 8.35
C PRO A 5 -35.88 0.41 9.22
N LYS A 6 -36.02 0.21 10.53
CA LYS A 6 -35.58 1.08 11.64
C LYS A 6 -34.06 1.29 11.63
N ARG A 7 -33.61 2.51 11.30
CA ARG A 7 -32.21 2.95 11.38
C ARG A 7 -31.67 2.77 12.81
N ARG A 8 -30.57 2.03 12.98
CA ARG A 8 -29.77 2.00 14.22
C ARG A 8 -28.78 3.17 14.18
N LYS A 9 -28.84 4.05 15.19
CA LYS A 9 -27.80 5.05 15.45
C LYS A 9 -26.56 4.32 15.95
N ILE A 10 -25.45 4.47 15.24
CA ILE A 10 -24.11 4.12 15.73
C ILE A 10 -23.52 5.39 16.34
N ASP A 11 -23.53 5.48 17.67
CA ASP A 11 -22.63 6.37 18.39
C ASP A 11 -21.22 5.79 18.24
N GLY A 12 -20.53 6.21 17.19
CA GLY A 12 -19.14 5.91 16.93
C GLY A 12 -18.41 7.22 16.75
N GLU A 13 -17.61 7.61 17.74
CA GLU A 13 -16.69 8.73 17.61
C GLU A 13 -15.83 8.57 16.34
N PRO A 14 -15.69 9.60 15.49
CA PRO A 14 -14.88 9.50 14.29
C PRO A 14 -13.43 9.18 14.69
N PRO A 15 -12.73 8.25 14.00
CA PRO A 15 -11.36 7.91 14.35
C PRO A 15 -10.48 9.16 14.22
N ARG A 16 -10.06 9.71 15.36
CA ARG A 16 -9.08 10.80 15.39
C ARG A 16 -7.80 10.26 14.78
N ARG A 17 -7.37 10.86 13.66
CA ARG A 17 -6.03 10.66 13.08
C ARG A 17 -5.01 10.69 14.21
N ALA A 18 -4.31 9.58 14.44
CA ALA A 18 -3.15 9.57 15.31
C ALA A 18 -2.10 10.50 14.68
N PHE A 19 -1.82 11.63 15.33
CA PHE A 19 -0.69 12.47 15.01
C PHE A 19 0.57 11.67 15.38
N ILE A 20 1.31 11.21 14.38
CA ILE A 20 2.61 10.58 14.59
C ILE A 20 3.61 11.72 14.77
N PRO A 21 4.19 11.95 15.97
CA PRO A 21 5.23 12.96 16.14
C PRO A 21 6.49 12.54 15.36
N PRO A 22 7.26 13.50 14.82
CA PRO A 22 8.50 13.20 14.13
C PRO A 22 9.49 12.52 15.11
N PRO A 23 10.29 11.53 14.65
CA PRO A 23 11.24 10.85 15.50
C PRO A 23 12.27 11.84 16.04
N LYS A 24 12.45 11.83 17.36
CA LYS A 24 13.48 12.60 18.07
C LYS A 24 14.85 12.13 17.57
N LYS A 25 15.71 13.07 17.14
CA LYS A 25 17.10 12.81 16.78
C LYS A 25 17.84 12.27 17.99
N ILE A 26 18.17 10.98 17.97
CA ILE A 26 19.19 10.41 18.85
C ILE A 26 20.52 10.68 18.16
N ALA A 27 21.37 11.49 18.80
CA ALA A 27 22.76 11.63 18.40
C ALA A 27 23.47 10.32 18.73
N ILE A 28 23.75 9.51 17.70
CA ILE A 28 24.72 8.42 17.78
C ILE A 28 25.94 8.86 17.00
N ASP A 29 27.02 9.00 17.74
CA ASP A 29 28.35 9.32 17.28
C ASP A 29 28.97 8.14 16.51
N ALA A 30 29.78 8.49 15.52
CA ALA A 30 30.83 7.71 14.88
C ALA A 30 30.51 6.41 14.08
N THR A 31 30.58 6.61 12.75
CA THR A 31 31.26 5.75 11.75
C THR A 31 30.52 4.52 11.24
N SER A 32 30.00 4.58 10.00
CA SER A 32 30.48 3.72 8.90
C SER A 32 29.65 3.92 7.63
N SER A 33 30.29 4.59 6.66
CA SER A 33 30.03 4.61 5.22
C SER A 33 28.57 4.72 4.77
N ASP A 34 28.17 5.97 4.49
CA ASP A 34 27.23 6.30 3.42
C ASP A 34 27.55 5.47 2.17
N LYS A 35 26.72 4.46 1.90
CA LYS A 35 26.52 4.01 0.54
C LYS A 35 25.21 4.63 0.08
N PRO A 36 25.20 5.50 -0.94
CA PRO A 36 23.95 5.83 -1.57
C PRO A 36 23.35 4.49 -2.02
N VAL A 37 22.16 4.15 -1.53
CA VAL A 37 21.38 3.05 -2.09
C VAL A 37 21.01 3.52 -3.48
N VAL A 38 21.93 3.28 -4.42
CA VAL A 38 21.66 3.28 -5.85
C VAL A 38 20.43 2.41 -5.96
N ILE A 39 19.30 3.00 -6.37
CA ILE A 39 18.14 2.26 -6.84
C ILE A 39 18.61 1.58 -8.12
N ALA A 40 19.39 0.52 -7.96
CA ALA A 40 19.73 -0.38 -9.01
C ALA A 40 18.37 -0.95 -9.40
N ALA A 41 17.93 -0.64 -10.61
CA ALA A 41 16.97 -1.48 -11.31
C ALA A 41 17.57 -2.89 -11.28
N GLN A 42 17.20 -3.66 -10.26
CA GLN A 42 17.72 -5.00 -10.07
C GLN A 42 17.17 -5.81 -11.23
N THR A 43 18.09 -6.09 -12.14
CA THR A 43 17.94 -6.94 -13.31
C THR A 43 17.19 -8.21 -12.93
N ASN A 44 15.90 -8.26 -13.28
CA ASN A 44 15.05 -9.40 -13.63
C ASN A 44 15.35 -10.81 -13.05
N SER A 45 15.98 -10.93 -11.89
CA SER A 45 16.08 -12.20 -11.19
C SER A 45 14.72 -12.44 -10.56
N ILE A 46 13.85 -13.13 -11.31
CA ILE A 46 12.52 -13.53 -10.86
C ILE A 46 12.69 -14.30 -9.56
N ASN A 47 12.49 -13.63 -8.43
CA ASN A 47 12.52 -14.28 -7.14
C ASN A 47 11.14 -14.93 -6.96
N PRO A 48 11.04 -16.27 -6.97
CA PRO A 48 9.75 -16.95 -6.99
C PRO A 48 8.90 -16.63 -5.77
N LYS A 49 9.55 -16.32 -4.63
CA LYS A 49 8.86 -15.91 -3.40
C LYS A 49 8.19 -14.54 -3.56
N ILE A 50 8.88 -13.58 -4.17
CA ILE A 50 8.35 -12.23 -4.43
C ILE A 50 7.16 -12.31 -5.41
N GLN A 51 7.29 -13.14 -6.46
CA GLN A 51 6.23 -13.35 -7.43
C GLN A 51 4.97 -13.99 -6.80
N GLN A 52 5.16 -15.02 -5.96
CA GLN A 52 4.06 -15.64 -5.22
C GLN A 52 3.37 -14.63 -4.30
N ALA A 53 4.15 -13.86 -3.53
CA ALA A 53 3.61 -12.84 -2.62
C ALA A 53 2.85 -11.73 -3.35
N ARG A 54 3.35 -11.28 -4.51
CA ARG A 54 2.64 -10.34 -5.39
C ARG A 54 1.29 -10.91 -5.83
N ASN A 55 1.27 -12.13 -6.35
CA ASN A 55 0.04 -12.74 -6.85
C ASN A 55 -0.99 -12.91 -5.73
N PHE A 56 -0.54 -13.28 -4.53
CA PHE A 56 -1.37 -13.33 -3.34
C PHE A 56 -1.96 -11.96 -2.99
N ALA A 57 -1.15 -10.90 -2.99
CA ALA A 57 -1.63 -9.54 -2.72
C ALA A 57 -2.69 -9.08 -3.73
N VAL A 58 -2.52 -9.39 -5.01
CA VAL A 58 -3.52 -9.10 -6.06
C VAL A 58 -4.83 -9.86 -5.79
N ALA A 59 -4.74 -11.16 -5.51
CA ALA A 59 -5.92 -11.97 -5.23
C ALA A 59 -6.68 -11.47 -3.98
N GLN A 60 -5.95 -11.10 -2.93
CA GLN A 60 -6.54 -10.55 -1.72
C GLN A 60 -7.24 -9.21 -2.00
N ALA A 61 -6.61 -8.29 -2.74
CA ALA A 61 -7.22 -7.02 -3.09
C ALA A 61 -8.54 -7.19 -3.86
N HIS A 62 -8.62 -8.20 -4.74
CA HIS A 62 -9.87 -8.54 -5.43
C HIS A 62 -10.93 -9.08 -4.46
N GLN A 63 -10.55 -9.96 -3.52
CA GLN A 63 -11.46 -10.47 -2.49
C GLN A 63 -11.99 -9.36 -1.57
N ASP A 64 -11.13 -8.39 -1.24
CA ASP A 64 -11.48 -7.22 -0.43
C ASP A 64 -12.32 -6.20 -1.20
N GLY A 65 -12.60 -6.43 -2.49
CA GLY A 65 -13.38 -5.52 -3.33
C GLY A 65 -12.66 -4.20 -3.64
N CYS A 66 -11.33 -4.18 -3.65
CA CYS A 66 -10.57 -2.99 -4.02
C CYS A 66 -10.76 -2.67 -5.51
N THR A 67 -11.56 -1.64 -5.82
CA THR A 67 -11.83 -1.16 -7.19
C THR A 67 -10.93 0.01 -7.61
N GLY A 68 -9.96 0.39 -6.76
CA GLY A 68 -9.03 1.47 -7.04
C GLY A 68 -8.04 1.15 -8.15
N ASN A 69 -7.33 2.17 -8.62
CA ASN A 69 -6.30 2.00 -9.63
C ASN A 69 -4.95 1.77 -8.97
N PHE A 70 -4.37 0.61 -9.23
CA PHE A 70 -3.09 0.20 -8.66
C PHE A 70 -2.14 -0.21 -9.76
N ARG A 71 -0.86 0.11 -9.55
CA ARG A 71 0.23 -0.45 -10.33
C ARG A 71 0.85 -1.59 -9.55
N ILE A 72 1.06 -2.71 -10.24
CA ILE A 72 1.59 -3.93 -9.65
C ILE A 72 3.10 -3.98 -9.87
N PHE A 73 3.87 -4.25 -8.82
CA PHE A 73 5.33 -4.33 -8.88
C PHE A 73 5.88 -5.50 -8.07
N ASP A 74 7.02 -6.05 -8.49
CA ASP A 74 7.80 -7.00 -7.69
C ASP A 74 8.68 -6.22 -6.71
N SER A 75 8.13 -5.93 -5.52
CA SER A 75 8.83 -5.18 -4.47
C SER A 75 9.45 -6.12 -3.44
N PRO A 76 10.75 -6.00 -3.12
CA PRO A 76 11.37 -6.75 -2.02
C PRO A 76 10.85 -6.30 -0.64
N PHE A 77 10.12 -5.18 -0.58
CA PHE A 77 9.59 -4.60 0.66
C PHE A 77 8.12 -4.94 0.92
N GLY A 78 7.51 -5.80 0.09
CA GLY A 78 6.10 -6.20 0.26
C GLY A 78 5.07 -5.21 -0.28
N ASN A 79 5.50 -4.08 -0.86
CA ASN A 79 4.62 -3.11 -1.50
C ASN A 79 4.32 -3.56 -2.95
N PHE A 80 3.43 -4.55 -3.10
CA PHE A 80 3.11 -5.13 -4.41
C PHE A 80 2.06 -4.35 -5.18
N LEU A 81 1.20 -3.59 -4.47
CA LEU A 81 0.15 -2.76 -5.04
C LEU A 81 0.37 -1.32 -4.60
N VAL A 82 0.64 -0.44 -5.57
CA VAL A 82 0.82 1.00 -5.31
C VAL A 82 -0.34 1.76 -5.94
N PRO A 83 -1.10 2.56 -5.17
CA PRO A 83 -2.14 3.41 -5.73
C PRO A 83 -1.55 4.37 -6.77
N VAL A 84 -2.21 4.51 -7.91
CA VAL A 84 -1.79 5.42 -8.98
C VAL A 84 -2.96 6.23 -9.50
N ILE A 85 -2.64 7.42 -10.03
CA ILE A 85 -3.60 8.19 -10.83
C ILE A 85 -3.66 7.52 -12.20
N PRO A 86 -4.86 7.13 -12.68
CA PRO A 86 -5.01 6.55 -14.00
C PRO A 86 -4.52 7.47 -15.09
N THR A 87 -3.96 6.88 -16.13
CA THR A 87 -3.65 7.58 -17.37
C THR A 87 -4.90 7.68 -18.24
N ARG A 88 -4.92 8.64 -19.18
CA ARG A 88 -6.03 8.79 -20.13
C ARG A 88 -6.35 7.50 -20.91
N ALA A 89 -5.34 6.68 -21.20
CA ALA A 89 -5.50 5.38 -21.86
C ALA A 89 -6.30 4.37 -21.00
N GLU A 90 -6.19 4.45 -19.67
CA GLU A 90 -6.89 3.58 -18.73
C GLU A 90 -8.34 4.06 -18.46
N LEU A 91 -8.68 5.30 -18.81
CA LEU A 91 -9.99 5.92 -18.57
C LEU A 91 -10.94 5.91 -19.78
N GLY A 92 -10.54 5.33 -20.92
CA GLY A 92 -11.41 5.14 -22.08
C GLY A 92 -11.10 5.95 -23.34
N GLY A 93 -10.00 6.72 -23.37
CA GLY A 93 -9.50 7.39 -24.59
C GLY A 93 -10.16 8.72 -24.94
#